data_AF-E1NUR3-F1
#
_entry.id   AF-E1NUR3-F1
#
_cell.length_a   1.000
_cell.length_b   1.000
_cell.length_c   1.000
_cell.angle_alpha   90.00
_cell.angle_beta   90.00
_cell.angle_gamma   90.00
#
_symmetry.space_group_name_H-M   'P 1'
#
loop_
_entity.id
_entity.type
_entity.pdbx_description
1 polymer ?
#
loop_
_entity_poly.entity_id
_entity_poly.type
_entity_poly.pdbx_seq_one_letter_code
_entity_poly.pdbx_strand_id
1 'polypeptide(L)'
;MYLISKFSSKSYTDIEYTDPTKNYYFVFGKETTGLPKTFMREYYERNLRIPMSDHIRAFNLANSVAIVLFEALRQQGFPHLEKSHHYPKDKLKD
;
A
#
# COMPACT_ATOMS: atom_id res chain seq x y z
N MET A 1 -11.39 -2.87 -4.84
CA MET A 1 -10.61 -1.78 -5.45
C MET A 1 -10.55 -0.62 -4.47
N TYR A 2 -9.35 -0.09 -4.22
CA TYR A 2 -9.08 1.03 -3.31
C TYR A 2 -8.24 2.08 -4.03
N LEU A 3 -8.51 3.35 -3.75
CA LEU A 3 -7.82 4.49 -4.36
C LEU A 3 -6.85 5.06 -3.33
N ILE A 4 -5.56 5.09 -3.63
CA ILE A 4 -4.56 5.58 -2.69
C ILE A 4 -4.32 7.08 -2.93
N SER A 5 -4.68 7.89 -1.94
CA SER A 5 -4.62 9.35 -2.01
C SER A 5 -4.38 9.97 -0.64
N LYS A 6 -3.53 10.99 -0.58
CA LYS A 6 -3.26 11.74 0.66
C LYS A 6 -4.47 12.52 1.19
N PHE A 7 -5.51 12.67 0.39
CA PHE A 7 -6.73 13.41 0.74
C PHE A 7 -7.81 12.54 1.39
N SER A 8 -7.61 11.22 1.50
CA SER A 8 -8.54 10.37 2.25
C SER A 8 -8.43 10.62 3.75
N SER A 9 -9.50 10.34 4.49
CA SER A 9 -9.50 10.28 5.96
C SER A 9 -9.31 8.87 6.52
N LYS A 10 -9.38 7.82 5.68
CA LYS A 10 -9.26 6.40 6.08
C LYS A 10 -7.85 5.88 5.83
N SER A 11 -7.23 5.20 6.80
CA SER A 11 -5.89 4.64 6.63
C SER A 11 -5.93 3.35 5.81
N TYR A 12 -4.88 3.11 5.02
CA TYR A 12 -4.73 1.83 4.30
C TYR A 12 -4.63 0.61 5.23
N THR A 13 -4.26 0.82 6.49
CA THR A 13 -4.18 -0.21 7.54
C THR A 13 -5.52 -0.54 8.18
N ASP A 14 -6.57 0.25 7.95
CA ASP A 14 -7.89 0.04 8.56
C ASP A 14 -8.71 -1.03 7.81
N ILE A 15 -8.17 -1.56 6.72
CA ILE A 15 -8.82 -2.54 5.86
C ILE A 15 -8.28 -3.93 6.13
N GLU A 16 -9.19 -4.90 6.19
CA GLU A 16 -8.88 -6.32 6.23
C GLU A 16 -8.70 -6.88 4.80
N TYR A 17 -7.48 -7.32 4.49
CA TYR A 17 -7.06 -7.91 3.21
C TYR A 17 -6.90 -9.44 3.30
N THR A 18 -7.51 -10.07 4.29
CA THR A 18 -7.27 -11.48 4.68
C THR A 18 -8.06 -12.50 3.88
N ASP A 19 -9.16 -12.10 3.23
CA ASP A 19 -10.02 -13.01 2.45
C ASP A 19 -9.31 -13.49 1.16
N PRO A 20 -8.97 -14.79 1.05
CA PRO A 20 -8.21 -15.32 -0.08
C PRO A 20 -9.07 -15.51 -1.35
N THR A 21 -10.39 -15.36 -1.26
CA THR A 21 -11.31 -15.47 -2.40
C THR A 21 -11.47 -14.14 -3.15
N LYS A 22 -10.94 -13.05 -2.60
CA LYS A 22 -11.07 -11.70 -3.14
C LYS A 22 -9.78 -11.21 -3.79
N ASN A 23 -9.94 -10.54 -4.92
CA ASN A 23 -8.88 -9.76 -5.53
C ASN A 23 -8.88 -8.33 -4.97
N TYR A 24 -7.75 -7.92 -4.40
CA TYR A 24 -7.54 -6.56 -3.91
C TYR A 24 -6.80 -5.74 -4.96
N TYR A 25 -7.45 -4.69 -5.45
CA TYR A 25 -6.87 -3.77 -6.43
C TYR A 25 -6.55 -2.44 -5.75
N PHE A 26 -5.31 -1.97 -5.88
CA PHE A 26 -4.87 -0.66 -5.40
C PHE A 26 -4.56 0.24 -6.58
N VAL A 27 -5.24 1.39 -6.63
CA VAL A 27 -5.13 2.34 -7.74
C VAL A 27 -4.36 3.56 -7.26
N PHE A 28 -3.28 3.89 -7.97
CA PHE A 28 -2.43 5.03 -7.68
C PHE A 28 -2.52 6.05 -8.81
N GLY A 29 -2.42 7.32 -8.44
CA GLY A 29 -2.36 8.42 -9.38
C GLY A 29 -0.96 8.61 -9.97
N LYS A 30 -0.84 9.50 -10.96
CA LYS A 30 0.48 9.97 -11.41
C LYS A 30 1.20 10.66 -10.25
N GLU A 31 2.52 10.55 -10.22
CA GLU A 31 3.33 11.13 -9.13
C GLU A 31 3.14 12.64 -8.97
N THR A 32 2.98 13.37 -10.08
CA THR A 32 2.83 14.83 -10.07
C THR A 32 1.41 15.29 -9.80
N THR A 33 0.41 14.65 -10.42
CA THR A 33 -0.98 15.14 -10.41
C THR A 33 -1.93 14.33 -9.54
N GLY A 34 -1.51 13.16 -9.06
CA GLY A 34 -2.38 12.23 -8.34
C GLY A 34 -3.52 11.68 -9.20
N LEU A 35 -4.59 11.24 -8.53
CA LEU A 35 -5.81 10.74 -9.17
C LEU A 35 -6.74 11.91 -9.54
N PRO A 36 -7.53 11.80 -10.62
CA PRO A 36 -8.53 12.80 -10.95
C PRO A 36 -9.52 13.02 -9.78
N LYS A 37 -9.81 14.29 -9.47
CA LYS A 37 -10.70 14.66 -8.36
C LYS A 37 -12.11 14.08 -8.51
N THR A 38 -12.63 14.04 -9.73
CA THR A 38 -13.95 13.45 -10.05
C THR A 38 -13.97 11.96 -9.70
N PHE A 39 -12.92 11.22 -10.10
CA PHE A 39 -12.77 9.80 -9.80
C PHE A 39 -12.66 9.53 -8.29
N MET A 40 -11.87 10.32 -7.56
CA MET A 40 -11.80 10.19 -6.09
C MET A 40 -13.12 10.51 -5.38
N ARG A 41 -13.95 11.41 -5.92
CA ARG A 41 -15.27 11.71 -5.36
C ARG A 41 -16.27 10.60 -5.64
N GLU A 42 -16.24 10.02 -6.84
CA GLU A 42 -17.10 8.90 -7.23
C GLU A 42 -16.88 7.67 -6.35
N TYR A 43 -15.62 7.38 -6.00
CA TYR A 43 -15.24 6.23 -5.16
C TYR A 43 -14.81 6.62 -3.75
N TYR A 44 -15.39 7.70 -3.19
CA TYR A 44 -14.96 8.28 -1.92
C TYR A 44 -14.80 7.26 -0.78
N GLU A 45 -15.75 6.34 -0.63
CA GLU A 45 -15.73 5.30 0.41
C GLU A 45 -14.55 4.33 0.31
N ARG A 46 -13.94 4.23 -0.88
CA ARG A 46 -12.81 3.36 -1.20
C ARG A 46 -11.48 4.11 -1.21
N ASN A 47 -11.47 5.40 -0.91
CA ASN A 47 -10.24 6.18 -0.80
C ASN A 47 -9.52 5.79 0.49
N LEU A 48 -8.22 5.51 0.39
CA LEU A 48 -7.34 5.24 1.51
C LEU A 48 -6.15 6.20 1.46
N ARG A 49 -5.58 6.54 2.62
CA ARG A 49 -4.33 7.30 2.74
C ARG A 49 -3.25 6.45 3.38
N ILE A 50 -2.00 6.76 3.05
CA ILE A 50 -0.85 6.42 3.89
C ILE A 50 -0.72 7.54 4.93
N PRO A 51 -0.69 7.24 6.24
CA PRO A 51 -0.40 8.24 7.27
C PRO A 51 0.95 8.92 7.01
N MET A 52 0.97 10.24 7.12
CA MET A 52 2.12 11.10 6.82
C MET A 52 2.11 12.29 7.78
N SER A 53 3.28 12.78 8.18
CA SER A 53 3.41 14.06 8.88
C SER A 53 3.13 15.23 7.93
N ASP A 54 2.87 16.39 8.49
CA ASP A 54 2.70 17.65 7.77
C ASP A 54 4.00 18.17 7.12
N HIS A 55 5.16 17.70 7.58
CA HIS A 55 6.47 18.01 7.01
C HIS A 55 6.74 17.33 5.65
N ILE A 56 6.01 16.27 5.30
CA ILE A 56 6.17 15.55 4.03
C ILE A 56 4.92 15.72 3.14
N ARG A 57 5.12 16.14 1.90
CA ARG A 57 4.00 16.45 0.99
C ARG A 57 3.38 15.20 0.35
N ALA A 58 4.20 14.18 0.12
CA ALA A 58 3.87 12.85 -0.38
C ALA A 58 5.14 11.98 -0.35
N PHE A 59 4.99 10.65 -0.27
CA PHE A 59 6.04 9.72 -0.68
C PHE A 59 6.16 9.69 -2.20
N ASN A 60 7.30 9.21 -2.71
CA ASN A 60 7.38 8.85 -4.13
C ASN A 60 6.38 7.73 -4.46
N LEU A 61 6.07 7.58 -5.74
CA LEU A 61 5.08 6.60 -6.18
C LEU A 61 5.50 5.16 -5.82
N ALA A 62 6.77 4.81 -6.02
CA ALA A 62 7.27 3.46 -5.76
C ALA A 62 7.16 3.06 -4.28
N ASN A 63 7.54 3.93 -3.33
CA ASN A 63 7.40 3.62 -1.91
C ASN A 63 5.92 3.54 -1.52
N SER A 64 5.07 4.40 -2.07
CA SER A 64 3.63 4.35 -1.81
C SER A 64 3.02 3.00 -2.23
N VAL A 65 3.42 2.49 -3.41
CA VAL A 65 3.00 1.17 -3.89
C VAL A 65 3.52 0.08 -2.97
N ALA A 66 4.82 0.11 -2.65
CA ALA A 66 5.44 -0.91 -1.80
C ALA A 66 4.79 -0.98 -0.41
N ILE A 67 4.53 0.16 0.24
CA ILE A 67 3.91 0.23 1.57
C ILE A 67 2.53 -0.45 1.58
N VAL A 68 1.66 -0.08 0.65
CA VAL A 68 0.28 -0.59 0.62
C VAL A 68 0.26 -2.06 0.22
N LEU A 69 1.06 -2.44 -0.78
CA LEU A 69 1.15 -3.82 -1.25
C LEU A 69 1.67 -4.75 -0.15
N PHE A 70 2.75 -4.35 0.54
CA PHE A 70 3.32 -5.19 1.59
C PHE A 70 2.43 -5.30 2.83
N GLU A 71 1.55 -4.33 3.11
CA GLU A 71 0.56 -4.50 4.18
C GLU A 71 -0.48 -5.55 3.82
N ALA A 72 -1.01 -5.53 2.59
CA ALA A 72 -1.93 -6.56 2.13
C ALA A 72 -1.25 -7.95 2.15
N LEU A 73 -0.02 -8.05 1.64
CA LEU A 73 0.76 -9.29 1.70
C LEU A 73 1.04 -9.73 3.14
N ARG A 74 1.36 -8.79 4.05
CA ARG A 74 1.59 -9.10 5.47
C ARG A 74 0.36 -9.71 6.12
N GLN A 75 -0.82 -9.14 5.89
CA GLN A 75 -2.09 -9.69 6.40
C GLN A 75 -2.39 -11.07 5.82
N GLN A 76 -1.99 -11.34 4.57
CA GLN A 76 -2.12 -12.64 3.91
C GLN A 76 -0.99 -13.63 4.27
N GLY A 77 -0.06 -13.23 5.14
CA GLY A 77 1.04 -14.08 5.57
C GLY A 77 2.16 -14.25 4.54
N PHE A 78 2.31 -13.30 3.60
CA PHE A 78 3.33 -13.27 2.53
C PHE A 78 3.32 -14.51 1.64
N PRO A 79 2.19 -14.81 0.94
CA PRO A 79 2.10 -15.99 0.11
C PRO A 79 3.18 -15.97 -0.99
N HIS A 80 3.84 -17.12 -1.19
CA HIS A 80 4.90 -17.31 -2.20
C HIS A 80 6.16 -16.44 -2.02
N LEU A 81 6.36 -15.84 -0.85
CA LEU A 81 7.58 -15.09 -0.53
C LEU A 81 8.38 -15.80 0.57
N GLU A 82 9.69 -15.75 0.46
CA GLU A 82 10.59 -16.26 1.50
C GLU A 82 10.63 -15.29 2.69
N LYS A 83 10.30 -15.78 3.89
CA LYS A 83 10.43 -15.01 5.14
C LYS A 83 11.81 -15.12 5.79
N SER A 84 12.52 -16.18 5.44
CA SER A 84 13.87 -16.46 5.89
C SER A 84 14.63 -17.04 4.72
N HIS A 85 15.74 -16.42 4.35
CA HIS A 85 16.65 -16.93 3.34
C HIS A 85 17.94 -17.36 4.02
N HIS A 86 18.45 -18.54 3.68
CA HIS A 86 19.76 -18.98 4.14
C HIS A 86 20.81 -18.62 3.10
N TYR A 87 21.63 -17.60 3.40
CA TYR A 87 22.72 -17.21 2.52
C TYR A 87 23.90 -18.18 2.68
N PRO A 88 24.51 -18.65 1.57
CA PRO A 88 25.72 -19.49 1.61
C PRO A 88 26.91 -18.82 2.31
N LYS A 89 26.95 -17.48 2.33
CA LYS A 89 27.89 -16.66 3.11
C LYS A 89 27.07 -15.68 3.93
N ASP A 90 26.64 -16.12 5.11
CA ASP A 90 25.77 -15.36 5.99
C ASP A 90 26.60 -14.32 6.78
N LYS A 91 26.52 -13.06 6.34
CA LYS A 91 27.25 -11.93 6.96
C LYS A 91 26.89 -11.67 8.43
N LEU A 92 25.82 -12.28 8.94
CA LEU A 92 25.38 -12.14 10.33
C LEU A 92 25.84 -13.29 11.23
N LYS A 93 26.45 -14.34 10.66
CA LYS A 93 26.94 -15.51 11.40
C LYS A 93 28.48 -15.56 11.51
N ASP A 94 29.15 -14.48 11.13
CA ASP A 94 30.59 -14.26 11.33
C ASP A 94 30.84 -13.48 12.65
#